data_AF-A0AA35QFC6-F1
#
_entry.id   AF-A0AA35QFC6-F1
#
_cell.length_a   1.000
_cell.length_b   1.000
_cell.length_c   1.000
_cell.angle_alpha   90.00
_cell.angle_beta   90.00
_cell.angle_gamma   90.00
#
_symmetry.space_group_name_H-M   'P 1'
#
loop_
_entity.id
_entity.type
_entity.pdbx_description
1 polymer ?
#
loop_
_entity_poly.entity_id
_entity_poly.type
_entity_poly.pdbx_seq_one_letter_code
_entity_poly.pdbx_strand_id
1 'polypeptide(L)'
;MSLSSVTRVREVNCRYKTTTGSSTDGDVCSSLAKKYETTVEAIVNLNPTLNKDCNASIKPSTSYCVKGFIEPDRAWDGLCGPTRNNTCLGTDKQCCNSETWKCGKAEEDCQAGNCYEGACFDK
;
A
#
# COMPACT_ATOMS: atom_id res chain seq x y z
N MET A 1 -24.22 8.89 -11.67
CA MET A 1 -23.85 8.67 -10.26
C MET A 1 -22.51 7.96 -10.25
N SER A 2 -21.42 8.69 -10.02
CA SER A 2 -20.08 8.09 -9.96
C SER A 2 -20.01 7.26 -8.68
N LEU A 3 -19.90 5.94 -8.80
CA LEU A 3 -19.64 5.06 -7.66
C LEU A 3 -18.30 5.50 -7.06
N SER A 4 -18.33 6.02 -5.84
CA SER A 4 -17.12 6.20 -5.03
C SER A 4 -16.33 4.90 -5.10
N SER A 5 -15.14 4.96 -5.69
CA SER A 5 -14.28 3.82 -5.96
C SER A 5 -13.80 3.21 -4.64
N VAL A 6 -14.58 2.29 -4.08
CA VAL A 6 -14.10 1.37 -3.04
C VAL A 6 -13.01 0.54 -3.71
N THR A 7 -11.74 0.80 -3.36
CA THR A 7 -10.62 -0.03 -3.77
C THR A 7 -10.83 -1.44 -3.24
N ARG A 8 -10.83 -2.43 -4.13
CA ARG A 8 -11.05 -3.83 -3.74
C ARG A 8 -9.75 -4.43 -3.23
N VAL A 9 -9.87 -5.51 -2.46
CA VAL A 9 -8.72 -6.30 -2.01
C VAL A 9 -7.84 -6.68 -3.19
N ARG A 10 -6.54 -6.49 -3.04
CA ARG A 10 -5.48 -6.69 -4.05
C ARG A 10 -5.48 -5.70 -5.22
N GLU A 11 -6.35 -4.68 -5.23
CA GLU A 11 -6.26 -3.60 -6.21
C GLU A 11 -5.20 -2.57 -5.81
N VAL A 12 -4.66 -1.86 -6.79
CA VAL A 12 -3.71 -0.76 -6.54
C VAL A 12 -4.46 0.44 -5.98
N ASN A 13 -4.18 0.78 -4.72
CA ASN A 13 -4.58 2.04 -4.11
C ASN A 13 -3.48 3.08 -4.37
N CYS A 14 -3.59 3.79 -5.50
CA CYS A 14 -2.59 4.78 -5.88
C CYS A 14 -2.82 6.11 -5.17
N ARG A 15 -1.82 6.55 -4.39
CA ARG A 15 -1.86 7.82 -3.66
C ARG A 15 -1.21 8.97 -4.43
N TYR A 16 -0.20 8.68 -5.24
CA TYR A 16 0.50 9.68 -6.02
C TYR A 16 0.90 9.13 -7.39
N LYS A 17 0.53 9.87 -8.43
CA LYS A 17 0.89 9.60 -9.82
C LYS A 17 1.84 10.67 -10.32
N THR A 18 2.72 10.28 -11.23
CA THR A 18 3.57 11.18 -12.01
C THR A 18 3.49 10.81 -13.46
N THR A 19 3.68 11.80 -14.35
CA THR A 19 3.82 11.57 -15.78
C THR A 19 5.29 11.54 -16.14
N THR A 20 5.70 10.55 -16.94
CA THR A 20 7.06 10.48 -17.50
C THR A 20 7.29 11.60 -18.51
N GLY A 21 8.57 11.92 -18.77
CA GLY A 21 8.94 12.88 -19.81
C GLY A 21 8.66 12.36 -21.22
N SER A 22 8.97 13.18 -22.23
CA SER A 22 8.77 12.85 -23.65
C SER A 22 9.80 11.86 -24.22
N SER A 23 10.85 11.52 -23.46
CA SER A 23 11.83 10.48 -23.80
C SER A 23 11.96 9.51 -22.63
N THR A 24 12.25 8.25 -22.97
CA THR A 24 12.63 7.20 -22.02
C THR A 24 14.12 6.83 -22.12
N ASP A 25 14.94 7.71 -22.71
CA ASP A 25 16.38 7.52 -22.79
C ASP A 25 16.99 7.58 -21.39
N GLY A 26 17.67 6.50 -20.99
CA GLY A 26 18.29 6.37 -19.66
C GLY A 26 17.40 5.64 -18.65
N ASP A 27 17.87 5.61 -17.39
CA ASP A 27 17.22 4.83 -16.33
C ASP A 27 16.08 5.64 -15.66
N VAL A 28 14.95 5.75 -16.37
CA VAL A 28 13.77 6.48 -15.92
C VAL A 28 13.23 5.90 -14.62
N CYS A 29 13.17 4.57 -14.52
CA CYS A 29 12.61 3.91 -13.35
C CYS A 29 13.42 4.17 -12.09
N SER A 30 14.76 4.09 -12.15
CA SER A 30 15.61 4.46 -11.01
C SER A 30 15.52 5.95 -10.69
N SER A 31 15.36 6.82 -11.70
CA SER A 31 15.18 8.26 -11.50
C SER A 31 13.87 8.58 -10.79
N LEU A 32 12.78 7.90 -11.15
CA LEU A 32 11.50 7.97 -10.45
C LEU A 32 11.62 7.44 -9.02
N ALA A 33 12.25 6.28 -8.84
CA ALA A 33 12.46 5.67 -7.54
C ALA A 33 13.18 6.62 -6.57
N LYS A 34 14.30 7.22 -7.03
CA LYS A 34 15.05 8.22 -6.26
C LYS A 34 14.22 9.47 -5.97
N LYS A 35 13.58 10.05 -7.00
CA LYS A 35 12.80 11.30 -6.88
C LYS A 35 11.65 11.17 -5.89
N TYR A 36 11.00 10.02 -5.86
CA TYR A 36 9.82 9.77 -5.03
C TYR A 36 10.14 8.94 -3.78
N GLU A 37 11.42 8.73 -3.45
CA GLU A 37 11.86 8.01 -2.25
C GLU A 37 11.17 6.65 -2.11
N THR A 38 11.22 5.87 -3.19
CA THR A 38 10.62 4.53 -3.31
C THR A 38 11.61 3.60 -4.01
N THR A 39 11.20 2.36 -4.31
CA THR A 39 12.01 1.40 -5.08
C THR A 39 11.43 1.17 -6.47
N VAL A 40 12.26 0.73 -7.41
CA VAL A 40 11.80 0.31 -8.74
C VAL A 40 10.81 -0.84 -8.62
N GLU A 41 11.06 -1.79 -7.73
CA GLU A 41 10.14 -2.91 -7.47
C GLU A 41 8.78 -2.43 -6.98
N ALA A 42 8.72 -1.47 -6.04
CA ALA A 42 7.47 -0.89 -5.59
C ALA A 42 6.71 -0.20 -6.74
N ILE A 43 7.42 0.53 -7.62
CA ILE A 43 6.81 1.14 -8.81
C ILE A 43 6.24 0.07 -9.75
N VAL A 44 6.99 -1.00 -10.03
CA VAL A 44 6.51 -2.10 -10.88
C VAL A 44 5.27 -2.76 -10.26
N ASN A 45 5.29 -3.05 -8.95
CA ASN A 45 4.16 -3.65 -8.25
C ASN A 45 2.90 -2.77 -8.28
N LEU A 46 3.05 -1.45 -8.24
CA LEU A 46 1.94 -0.50 -8.32
C LEU A 46 1.44 -0.27 -9.76
N ASN A 47 2.13 -0.76 -10.78
CA ASN A 47 1.76 -0.56 -12.18
C ASN A 47 1.84 -1.90 -12.93
N PRO A 48 0.79 -2.74 -12.88
CA PRO A 48 0.81 -4.08 -13.49
C PRO A 48 1.03 -4.12 -15.01
N THR A 49 0.98 -2.98 -15.69
CA THR A 49 1.32 -2.85 -17.12
C THR A 49 2.83 -2.76 -17.37
N LEU A 50 3.63 -2.46 -16.34
CA LEU A 50 5.09 -2.59 -16.37
C LEU A 50 5.47 -4.05 -16.14
N ASN A 51 6.49 -4.51 -16.85
CA ASN A 51 7.09 -5.81 -16.60
C ASN A 51 8.23 -5.68 -15.55
N LYS A 52 8.87 -6.81 -15.20
CA LYS A 52 9.96 -6.85 -14.22
C LYS A 52 11.16 -5.97 -14.62
N ASP A 53 11.43 -5.86 -15.92
CA ASP A 53 12.37 -4.89 -16.46
C ASP A 53 11.64 -3.57 -16.78
N CYS A 54 11.50 -2.76 -15.73
CA CYS A 54 10.75 -1.51 -15.80
C CYS A 54 11.16 -0.62 -16.98
N ASN A 55 12.47 -0.52 -17.29
CA ASN A 55 12.94 0.33 -18.39
C ASN A 55 12.59 -0.24 -19.77
N ALA A 56 12.39 -1.55 -19.91
CA ALA A 56 11.92 -2.17 -21.16
C ALA A 56 10.42 -1.95 -21.44
N SER A 57 9.62 -1.52 -20.45
CA SER A 57 8.16 -1.41 -20.57
C SER A 57 7.59 -0.02 -20.24
N ILE A 58 8.40 0.85 -19.62
CA ILE A 58 8.01 2.24 -19.35
C ILE A 58 7.85 3.02 -20.65
N LYS A 59 6.82 3.88 -20.71
CA LYS A 59 6.48 4.66 -21.90
C LYS A 59 6.67 6.15 -21.63
N PRO A 60 7.05 6.93 -22.65
CA PRO A 60 7.08 8.39 -22.53
C PRO A 60 5.66 8.94 -22.35
N SER A 61 5.56 10.14 -21.77
CA SER A 61 4.30 10.89 -21.58
C SER A 61 3.16 10.06 -20.95
N THR A 62 3.50 9.09 -20.11
CA THR A 62 2.56 8.13 -19.53
C THR A 62 2.50 8.29 -18.02
N SER A 63 1.29 8.20 -17.45
CA SER A 63 1.07 8.34 -16.02
C SER A 63 1.29 7.01 -15.29
N TYR A 64 2.15 7.03 -14.28
CA TYR A 64 2.45 5.87 -13.43
C TYR A 64 2.26 6.21 -11.96
N CYS A 65 1.80 5.22 -11.19
CA CYS A 65 1.74 5.29 -9.75
C CYS A 65 3.14 5.15 -9.14
N VAL A 66 3.57 6.11 -8.32
CA VAL A 66 4.90 6.07 -7.68
C VAL A 66 4.84 6.05 -6.16
N LYS A 67 3.69 6.39 -5.57
CA LYS A 67 3.36 6.11 -4.17
C LYS A 67 1.96 5.56 -4.05
N GLY A 68 1.83 4.48 -3.31
CA GLY A 68 0.58 3.74 -3.13
C GLY A 68 0.86 2.44 -2.43
N PHE A 69 -0.14 1.58 -2.39
CA PHE A 69 -0.03 0.24 -1.84
C PHE A 69 -1.05 -0.67 -2.54
N ILE A 70 -0.83 -1.98 -2.45
CA ILE A 70 -1.82 -2.96 -2.83
C ILE A 70 -2.81 -3.05 -1.67
N GLU A 71 -4.09 -2.81 -1.94
CA GLU A 71 -5.14 -2.81 -0.93
C GLU A 71 -5.16 -4.17 -0.21
N PRO A 72 -4.89 -4.21 1.11
CA PRO A 72 -4.90 -5.45 1.86
C PRO A 72 -6.33 -5.92 2.09
N ASP A 73 -6.48 -7.18 2.50
CA ASP A 73 -7.74 -7.61 3.10
C ASP A 73 -7.87 -6.94 4.47
N ARG A 74 -8.95 -6.20 4.69
CA ARG A 74 -9.17 -5.47 5.94
C ARG A 74 -10.06 -6.29 6.85
N ALA A 75 -9.69 -6.36 8.12
CA ALA A 75 -10.41 -7.06 9.17
C ALA A 75 -11.68 -6.32 9.59
N TRP A 76 -12.63 -6.15 8.67
CA TRP A 76 -13.91 -5.49 8.92
C TRP A 76 -14.80 -6.25 9.90
N ASP A 77 -14.58 -7.56 10.06
CA ASP A 77 -15.23 -8.39 11.08
C ASP A 77 -14.55 -8.27 12.47
N GLY A 78 -13.48 -7.48 12.56
CA GLY A 78 -12.72 -7.24 13.78
C GLY A 78 -11.79 -8.38 14.18
N LEU A 79 -11.61 -9.41 13.35
CA LEU A 79 -10.71 -10.54 13.62
C LEU A 79 -9.48 -10.44 12.71
N CYS A 80 -8.29 -10.50 13.30
CA CYS A 80 -7.03 -10.20 12.62
C CYS A 80 -5.93 -11.21 12.92
N GLY A 81 -4.80 -11.08 12.22
CA GLY A 81 -3.57 -11.78 12.56
C GLY A 81 -3.18 -12.92 11.60
N PRO A 82 -2.12 -13.70 11.95
CA PRO A 82 -1.44 -14.62 11.03
C PRO A 82 -2.33 -15.71 10.42
N THR A 83 -3.40 -16.10 11.11
CA THR A 83 -4.31 -17.17 10.65
C THR A 83 -5.26 -16.72 9.55
N ARG A 84 -5.50 -15.40 9.43
CA ARG A 84 -6.45 -14.81 8.49
C ARG A 84 -5.78 -14.04 7.35
N ASN A 85 -4.54 -13.61 7.54
CA ASN A 85 -3.79 -12.81 6.55
C ASN A 85 -4.55 -11.54 6.13
N ASN A 86 -5.14 -10.86 7.11
CA ASN A 86 -5.87 -9.62 6.98
C ASN A 86 -5.37 -8.62 8.04
N THR A 87 -5.68 -7.34 7.84
CA THR A 87 -5.17 -6.26 8.69
C THR A 87 -6.24 -5.34 9.26
N CYS A 88 -6.00 -4.87 10.48
CA CYS A 88 -6.78 -3.82 11.11
C CYS A 88 -6.45 -2.42 10.59
N LEU A 89 -5.30 -2.28 9.91
CA LEU A 89 -4.83 -1.00 9.39
C LEU A 89 -5.83 -0.43 8.36
N GLY A 90 -6.25 0.81 8.57
CA GLY A 90 -7.25 1.51 7.80
C GLY A 90 -8.70 1.36 8.28
N THR A 91 -8.96 0.66 9.39
CA THR A 91 -10.30 0.58 10.03
C THR A 91 -10.49 1.63 11.14
N ASP A 92 -11.59 1.58 11.90
CA ASP A 92 -11.76 2.39 13.10
C ASP A 92 -10.93 1.88 14.30
N LYS A 93 -10.47 0.62 14.26
CA LYS A 93 -9.67 -0.04 15.29
C LYS A 93 -8.41 -0.60 14.67
N GLN A 94 -7.32 0.16 14.74
CA GLN A 94 -6.21 0.02 13.81
C GLN A 94 -5.13 -0.97 14.26
N CYS A 95 -5.15 -1.37 15.53
CA CYS A 95 -4.20 -2.30 16.08
C CYS A 95 -4.72 -3.72 15.99
N CYS A 96 -3.92 -4.66 15.49
CA CYS A 96 -4.19 -6.08 15.67
C CYS A 96 -3.55 -6.56 16.97
N ASN A 97 -4.36 -6.87 17.98
CA ASN A 97 -3.88 -7.32 19.29
C ASN A 97 -3.31 -8.76 19.19
N SER A 98 -2.07 -8.97 19.64
CA SER A 98 -1.32 -10.23 19.57
C SER A 98 -1.82 -11.32 20.50
N GLU A 99 -2.54 -10.96 21.57
CA GLU A 99 -3.07 -11.89 22.55
C GLU A 99 -4.47 -12.37 22.17
N THR A 100 -5.30 -11.44 21.66
CA THR A 100 -6.72 -11.70 21.38
C THR A 100 -7.04 -11.93 19.92
N TRP A 101 -6.14 -11.56 19.01
CA TRP A 101 -6.34 -11.60 17.55
C TRP A 101 -7.56 -10.81 17.08
N LYS A 102 -7.82 -9.69 17.77
CA LYS A 102 -8.91 -8.77 17.48
C LYS A 102 -8.39 -7.38 17.16
N CYS A 103 -9.13 -6.68 16.31
CA CYS A 103 -8.89 -5.28 16.07
C CYS A 103 -9.26 -4.45 17.30
N GLY A 104 -8.30 -3.66 17.75
CA GLY A 104 -8.34 -2.85 18.95
C GLY A 104 -7.81 -1.44 18.73
N LYS A 105 -8.07 -0.59 19.71
CA LYS A 105 -7.53 0.79 19.79
C LYS A 105 -7.44 1.29 21.23
N ALA A 106 -7.80 0.46 22.20
CA ALA A 106 -7.69 0.83 23.60
C ALA A 106 -6.21 0.84 24.01
N GLU A 107 -5.90 1.46 25.13
CA GLU A 107 -4.53 1.55 25.63
C GLU A 107 -3.92 0.15 25.78
N GLU A 108 -4.71 -0.82 26.25
CA GLU A 108 -4.30 -2.22 26.44
C GLU A 108 -3.94 -2.91 25.13
N ASP A 109 -4.69 -2.63 24.05
CA ASP A 109 -4.36 -3.14 22.70
C ASP A 109 -3.05 -2.53 22.18
N CYS A 110 -2.78 -1.29 22.58
CA CYS A 110 -1.71 -0.44 22.06
C CYS A 110 -0.44 -0.40 22.91
N GLN A 111 -0.35 -1.23 23.95
CA GLN A 111 0.87 -1.40 24.73
C GLN A 111 2.01 -1.97 23.86
N ALA A 112 3.24 -1.65 24.25
CA ALA A 112 4.42 -2.17 23.56
C ALA A 112 4.42 -3.71 23.60
N GLY A 113 4.41 -4.34 22.43
CA GLY A 113 4.35 -5.80 22.30
C GLY A 113 2.94 -6.38 22.12
N ASN A 114 1.88 -5.64 22.47
CA ASN A 114 0.50 -6.10 22.32
C ASN A 114 -0.03 -5.83 20.91
N CYS A 115 0.44 -4.78 20.26
CA CYS A 115 0.08 -4.52 18.87
C CYS A 115 0.98 -5.33 17.92
N TYR A 116 0.48 -6.48 17.46
CA TYR A 116 1.20 -7.36 16.54
C TYR A 116 1.48 -6.67 15.20
N GLU A 117 0.46 -6.03 14.64
CA GLU A 117 0.55 -5.24 13.42
C GLU A 117 -0.47 -4.11 13.40
N GLY A 118 -0.38 -3.26 12.38
CA GLY A 118 -1.25 -2.11 12.20
C GLY A 118 -0.67 -0.87 12.89
N ALA A 119 -1.54 -0.04 13.45
CA ALA A 119 -1.12 1.20 14.10
C ALA A 119 -2.00 1.57 15.29
N CYS A 120 -1.39 2.30 16.22
CA CYS A 120 -2.08 2.92 17.35
C CYS A 120 -2.05 4.42 17.11
N PHE A 121 -3.22 4.99 16.81
CA PHE A 121 -3.33 6.40 16.42
C PHE A 121 -3.43 7.34 17.63
N ASP A 122 -3.75 6.82 18.80
CA ASP A 122 -3.88 7.58 20.04
C ASP A 122 -2.86 7.03 21.06
N LYS A 123 -1.75 7.75 21.26
CA LYS A 123 -0.92 7.67 22.47
C LYS A 123 -0.85 9.05 23.09
#